data_AF-A0A3A9A4Y1-F1
#
_entry.id   AF-A0A3A9A4Y1-F1
#
_cell.length_a   1.000
_cell.length_b   1.000
_cell.length_c   1.000
_cell.angle_alpha   90.00
_cell.angle_beta   90.00
_cell.angle_gamma   90.00
#
_symmetry.space_group_name_H-M   'P 1'
#
loop_
_entity.id
_entity.type
_entity.pdbx_description
1 polymer ?
#
loop_
_entity_poly.entity_id
_entity_poly.type
_entity_poly.pdbx_seq_one_letter_code
_entity_poly.pdbx_strand_id
1 'polypeptide(L)'
;MHTKTMEGLIGARTNMEMINTPFRVFKEARLKGDTAMMERAMGYMGDFHEDAYEYKEVADEGMKEDVEETRKIAEEQREEMIKNRREEREELQKKLEEERKENKGDKIVDTVEISEDGKVLLKESTADDGDMKDSTDSDGVDLNDGTSGKPKADLEPVFYSNAGTVEPSEDAGTKVSVSV
;
A
#
# COMPACT_ATOMS: atom_id res chain seq x y z
N MET A 1 21.98 9.27 -2.12
CA MET A 1 22.48 10.15 -3.17
C MET A 1 23.76 9.58 -3.68
N HIS A 2 23.64 8.98 -4.85
CA HIS A 2 24.67 8.33 -5.61
C HIS A 2 25.69 9.39 -6.04
N THR A 3 26.95 8.98 -6.11
CA THR A 3 28.06 9.91 -6.40
C THR A 3 27.93 10.55 -7.77
N LYS A 4 27.48 9.78 -8.77
CA LYS A 4 27.20 10.27 -10.13
C LYS A 4 26.10 11.35 -10.14
N THR A 5 25.06 11.20 -9.31
CA THR A 5 23.98 12.20 -9.20
C THR A 5 24.54 13.54 -8.75
N MET A 6 25.41 13.53 -7.74
CA MET A 6 26.02 14.75 -7.22
C MET A 6 26.99 15.38 -8.22
N GLU A 7 27.85 14.58 -8.82
CA GLU A 7 28.82 15.04 -9.82
C GLU A 7 28.13 15.66 -11.04
N GLY A 8 27.13 14.97 -11.59
CA GLY A 8 26.38 15.45 -12.75
C GLY A 8 25.63 16.75 -12.47
N LEU A 9 25.01 16.89 -11.29
CA LEU A 9 24.33 18.15 -10.92
C LEU A 9 25.31 19.32 -10.78
N ILE A 10 26.49 19.09 -10.20
CA ILE A 10 27.51 20.12 -10.03
C ILE A 10 28.13 20.49 -11.39
N GLY A 11 28.47 19.50 -12.22
CA GLY A 11 29.00 19.70 -13.57
C GLY A 11 28.04 20.46 -14.47
N ALA A 12 26.77 20.06 -14.50
CA ALA A 12 25.75 20.74 -15.29
C ALA A 12 25.56 22.20 -14.86
N ARG A 13 25.50 22.44 -13.54
CA ARG A 13 25.33 23.79 -12.99
C ARG A 13 26.51 24.70 -13.34
N THR A 14 27.74 24.20 -13.14
CA THR A 14 28.95 24.99 -13.39
C THR A 14 29.07 25.37 -14.86
N ASN A 15 28.82 24.42 -15.78
CA ASN A 15 28.87 24.71 -17.21
C ASN A 15 27.77 25.68 -17.67
N MET A 16 26.55 25.55 -17.13
CA MET A 16 25.49 26.54 -17.40
C MET A 16 25.82 27.93 -16.85
N GLU A 17 26.54 28.03 -15.74
CA GLU A 17 27.02 29.31 -15.23
C GLU A 17 28.11 29.90 -16.13
N MET A 18 29.00 29.06 -16.66
CA MET A 18 30.10 29.45 -17.55
C MET A 18 29.62 30.02 -18.89
N ILE A 19 28.44 29.62 -19.39
CA ILE A 19 27.78 30.19 -20.59
C ILE A 19 27.59 31.71 -20.50
N ASN A 20 27.43 32.27 -19.30
CA ASN A 20 27.19 33.72 -19.13
C ASN A 20 28.36 34.58 -19.64
N THR A 21 29.58 34.08 -19.53
CA THR A 21 30.80 34.80 -19.94
C THR A 21 30.87 34.98 -21.46
N PRO A 22 30.87 33.92 -22.29
CA PRO A 22 30.81 34.07 -23.74
C PRO A 22 29.54 34.79 -24.19
N PHE A 23 28.42 34.68 -23.47
CA PHE A 23 27.22 35.46 -23.80
C PHE A 23 27.42 36.98 -23.73
N ARG A 24 28.14 37.45 -22.71
CA ARG A 24 28.49 38.88 -22.57
C ARG A 24 29.40 39.32 -23.72
N VAL A 25 30.42 38.52 -24.03
CA VAL A 25 31.34 38.79 -25.14
C VAL A 25 30.58 38.84 -26.47
N PHE A 26 29.66 37.91 -26.70
CA PHE A 26 28.80 37.89 -27.90
C PHE A 26 27.99 39.19 -28.02
N LYS A 27 27.39 39.66 -26.92
CA LYS A 27 26.61 40.92 -26.92
C LYS A 27 27.49 42.12 -27.26
N GLU A 28 28.70 42.19 -26.70
CA GLU A 28 29.65 43.25 -27.01
C GLU A 28 30.12 43.22 -28.47
N ALA A 29 30.44 42.03 -28.98
CA ALA A 29 30.82 41.81 -30.37
C ALA A 29 29.69 42.22 -31.33
N ARG A 30 28.45 41.87 -31.00
CA ARG A 30 27.25 42.26 -31.75
C ARG A 30 27.05 43.77 -31.81
N LEU A 31 27.34 44.50 -30.74
CA LEU A 31 27.26 45.97 -30.72
C LEU A 31 28.34 46.61 -31.62
N LYS A 32 29.52 45.99 -31.70
CA LYS A 32 30.63 46.45 -32.54
C LYS A 32 30.54 45.98 -33.99
N GLY A 33 29.63 45.05 -34.29
CA GLY A 33 29.52 44.42 -35.62
C GLY A 33 30.65 43.44 -35.94
N ASP A 34 31.38 42.95 -34.92
CA ASP A 34 32.48 42.00 -35.10
C ASP A 34 31.94 40.57 -35.18
N THR A 35 31.75 40.08 -36.41
CA THR A 35 31.19 38.75 -36.65
C THR A 35 32.13 37.62 -36.26
N ALA A 36 33.45 37.82 -36.36
CA ALA A 36 34.43 36.80 -36.00
C ALA A 36 34.42 36.55 -34.48
N MET A 37 34.33 37.61 -33.68
CA MET A 37 34.23 37.48 -32.23
C MET A 37 32.88 36.89 -31.80
N MET A 38 31.79 37.20 -32.52
CA MET A 38 30.48 36.59 -32.29
C MET A 38 30.51 35.07 -32.50
N GLU A 39 31.03 34.59 -33.63
CA GLU A 39 31.10 33.16 -33.95
C GLU A 39 31.94 32.40 -32.91
N ARG A 40 33.09 32.96 -32.54
CA ARG A 40 33.94 32.36 -31.50
C ARG A 40 33.22 32.28 -30.15
N ALA A 41 32.52 33.34 -29.74
CA ALA A 41 31.76 33.35 -28.49
C ALA A 41 30.58 32.35 -28.53
N MET A 42 29.90 32.21 -29.66
CA MET A 42 28.87 31.19 -29.85
C MET A 42 29.45 29.77 -29.79
N GLY A 43 30.63 29.54 -30.34
CA GLY A 43 31.33 28.26 -30.23
C GLY A 43 31.53 27.84 -28.78
N TYR A 44 32.17 28.70 -27.97
CA TYR A 44 32.35 28.42 -26.54
C TYR A 44 31.04 28.23 -25.77
N MET A 45 30.00 28.98 -26.14
CA MET A 45 28.67 28.79 -25.55
C MET A 45 28.07 27.43 -25.91
N GLY A 46 28.28 26.97 -27.15
CA GLY A 46 27.91 25.64 -27.61
C GLY A 46 28.61 24.55 -26.80
N ASP A 47 29.93 24.65 -26.65
CA ASP A 47 30.74 23.68 -25.91
C ASP A 47 30.25 23.54 -24.45
N PHE A 48 30.09 24.66 -23.72
CA PHE A 48 29.57 24.62 -22.34
C PHE A 48 28.13 24.12 -22.27
N HIS A 49 27.32 24.37 -23.31
CA HIS A 49 25.97 23.85 -23.35
C HIS A 49 25.97 22.33 -23.56
N GLU A 50 26.79 21.81 -24.47
CA GLU A 50 26.94 20.37 -24.69
C GLU A 50 27.44 19.67 -23.42
N ASP A 51 28.54 20.15 -22.83
CA ASP A 51 29.08 19.62 -21.58
C ASP A 51 28.03 19.60 -20.46
N ALA A 52 27.23 20.67 -20.33
CA ALA A 52 26.17 20.73 -19.32
C ALA A 52 25.09 19.66 -19.52
N TYR A 53 24.77 19.31 -20.76
CA TYR A 53 23.81 18.23 -21.06
C TYR A 53 24.43 16.85 -20.80
N GLU A 54 25.70 16.64 -21.11
CA GLU A 54 26.39 15.40 -20.78
C GLU A 54 26.40 15.16 -19.25
N TYR A 55 26.72 16.17 -18.46
CA TYR A 55 26.65 16.06 -17.00
C TYR A 55 25.22 15.85 -16.47
N LYS A 56 24.21 16.40 -17.16
CA LYS A 56 22.82 16.11 -16.82
C LYS A 56 22.49 14.62 -17.05
N GLU A 57 22.96 14.02 -18.14
CA GLU A 57 22.76 12.60 -18.40
C GLU A 57 23.42 11.73 -17.31
N VAL A 58 24.63 12.10 -16.87
CA VAL A 58 25.31 11.45 -15.73
C VAL A 58 24.50 11.58 -14.45
N ALA A 59 23.90 12.75 -14.20
CA ALA A 59 23.04 12.97 -13.05
C ALA A 59 21.77 12.10 -13.11
N ASP A 60 21.15 12.02 -14.29
CA ASP A 60 19.94 11.21 -14.53
C ASP A 60 20.24 9.71 -14.37
N GLU A 61 21.41 9.24 -14.78
CA GLU A 61 21.87 7.87 -14.55
C GLU A 61 22.04 7.59 -13.05
N GLY A 62 22.77 8.46 -12.34
CA GLY A 62 22.94 8.33 -10.89
C GLY A 62 21.62 8.36 -10.12
N MET A 63 20.66 9.17 -10.57
CA MET A 63 19.35 9.26 -9.93
C MET A 63 18.54 7.97 -10.11
N LYS A 64 18.65 7.28 -11.26
CA LYS A 64 18.03 5.96 -11.44
C LYS A 64 18.61 4.94 -10.48
N GLU A 65 19.93 4.93 -10.32
CA GLU A 65 20.63 4.04 -9.38
C GLU A 65 20.17 4.33 -7.92
N ASP A 66 20.09 5.61 -7.52
CA ASP A 66 19.54 6.02 -6.22
C ASP A 66 18.10 5.50 -5.99
N VAL A 67 17.24 5.59 -7.01
CA VAL A 67 15.84 5.13 -6.93
C VAL A 67 15.78 3.61 -6.80
N GLU A 68 16.61 2.88 -7.53
CA GLU A 68 16.68 1.42 -7.41
C GLU A 68 17.20 0.96 -6.05
N GLU A 69 18.24 1.61 -5.52
CA GLU A 69 18.77 1.31 -4.19
C GLU A 69 17.75 1.59 -3.09
N THR A 70 17.11 2.76 -3.13
CA THR A 70 16.06 3.10 -2.15
C THR A 70 14.87 2.16 -2.23
N ARG A 71 14.51 1.71 -3.44
CA ARG A 71 13.47 0.69 -3.62
C ARG A 71 13.88 -0.65 -3.02
N LYS A 72 15.10 -1.11 -3.23
CA LYS A 72 15.61 -2.37 -2.64
C LYS A 72 15.58 -2.30 -1.12
N ILE A 73 16.06 -1.22 -0.53
CA ILE A 73 16.03 -1.02 0.93
C ILE A 73 14.59 -1.06 1.46
N ALA A 74 13.64 -0.44 0.76
CA ALA A 74 12.23 -0.46 1.16
C ALA A 74 11.60 -1.86 1.02
N GLU A 75 11.95 -2.61 -0.03
CA GLU A 75 11.52 -3.99 -0.22
C GLU A 75 12.10 -4.91 0.87
N GLU A 76 13.39 -4.80 1.20
CA GLU A 76 14.05 -5.54 2.28
C GLU A 76 13.39 -5.26 3.63
N GLN A 77 13.15 -4.00 3.98
CA GLN A 77 12.45 -3.63 5.22
C GLN A 77 11.03 -4.20 5.27
N ARG A 78 10.33 -4.23 4.14
CA ARG A 78 9.01 -4.83 4.04
C ARG A 78 9.07 -6.35 4.24
N GLU A 79 10.04 -7.02 3.64
CA GLU A 79 10.24 -8.45 3.80
C GLU A 79 10.60 -8.82 5.23
N GLU A 80 11.50 -8.06 5.87
CA GLU A 80 11.83 -8.23 7.29
C GLU A 80 10.59 -8.07 8.19
N MET A 81 9.76 -7.05 7.97
CA MET A 81 8.51 -6.89 8.72
C MET A 81 7.54 -8.06 8.51
N ILE A 82 7.42 -8.58 7.28
CA ILE A 82 6.58 -9.75 6.99
C ILE A 82 7.13 -10.98 7.67
N LYS A 83 8.45 -11.17 7.64
CA LYS A 83 9.13 -12.31 8.27
C LYS A 83 8.96 -12.28 9.79
N ASN A 84 9.23 -11.14 10.42
CA ASN A 84 9.03 -10.97 11.86
C ASN A 84 7.57 -11.25 12.26
N ARG A 85 6.60 -10.76 11.49
CA ARG A 85 5.18 -11.05 11.74
C ARG A 85 4.82 -12.53 11.60
N ARG A 86 5.47 -13.27 10.69
CA ARG A 86 5.27 -14.71 10.53
C ARG A 86 5.90 -15.46 11.71
N GLU A 87 7.12 -15.10 12.08
CA GLU A 87 7.83 -15.68 13.23
C GLU A 87 7.04 -15.47 14.53
N GLU A 88 6.54 -14.26 14.80
CA GLU A 88 5.67 -13.98 15.96
C GLU A 88 4.41 -14.85 15.97
N ARG A 89 3.77 -15.05 14.81
CA ARG A 89 2.57 -15.91 14.68
C ARG A 89 2.91 -17.38 14.94
N GLU A 90 4.04 -17.86 14.44
CA GLU A 90 4.50 -19.22 14.67
C GLU A 90 4.86 -19.45 16.15
N GLU A 91 5.50 -18.49 16.80
CA GLU A 91 5.79 -18.56 18.24
C GLU A 91 4.52 -18.56 19.09
N LEU A 92 3.55 -17.71 18.77
CA LEU A 92 2.25 -17.71 19.44
C LEU A 92 1.50 -19.02 19.22
N GLN A 93 1.53 -19.58 18.01
CA GLN A 93 0.94 -20.89 17.75
C GLN A 93 1.62 -22.01 18.53
N LYS A 94 2.96 -22.01 18.59
CA LYS A 94 3.70 -23.00 19.40
C LYS A 94 3.35 -22.89 20.87
N LYS A 95 3.31 -21.69 21.44
CA LYS A 95 2.88 -21.46 22.83
C LYS A 95 1.46 -21.96 23.07
N LEU A 96 0.52 -21.65 22.18
CA LEU A 96 -0.87 -22.09 22.30
C LEU A 96 -1.02 -23.61 22.13
N GLU A 97 -0.21 -24.24 21.27
CA GLU A 97 -0.19 -25.69 21.10
C GLU A 97 0.44 -26.41 22.30
N GLU A 98 1.49 -25.84 22.89
CA GLU A 98 2.07 -26.28 24.17
C GLU A 98 1.07 -26.15 25.31
N GLU A 99 0.43 -24.99 25.48
CA GLU A 99 -0.65 -24.78 26.45
C GLU A 99 -1.81 -25.76 26.24
N ARG A 100 -2.20 -26.05 24.98
CA ARG A 100 -3.21 -27.08 24.68
C ARG A 100 -2.76 -28.48 25.05
N LYS A 101 -1.48 -28.82 24.87
CA LYS A 101 -0.92 -30.13 25.26
C LYS A 101 -0.85 -30.27 26.78
N GLU A 102 -0.50 -29.19 27.48
CA GLU A 102 -0.45 -29.14 28.94
C GLU A 102 -1.86 -29.20 29.56
N ASN A 103 -2.82 -28.47 28.97
CA ASN A 103 -4.24 -28.48 29.36
C ASN A 103 -5.02 -29.72 28.87
N LYS A 104 -4.37 -30.77 28.33
CA LYS A 104 -5.06 -32.04 27.99
C LYS A 104 -5.61 -32.78 29.23
N GLY A 105 -5.22 -32.37 30.44
CA GLY A 105 -5.85 -32.83 31.69
C GLY A 105 -7.19 -32.16 31.97
N ASP A 106 -7.34 -30.89 31.60
CA ASP A 106 -8.52 -30.07 31.90
C ASP A 106 -9.36 -29.91 30.63
N LYS A 107 -10.09 -30.97 30.28
CA LYS A 107 -11.27 -30.83 29.42
C LYS A 107 -12.28 -29.99 30.19
N ILE A 108 -12.23 -28.68 30.04
CA ILE A 108 -13.37 -27.82 30.36
C ILE A 108 -14.43 -28.11 29.30
N VAL A 109 -15.18 -29.18 29.52
CA VAL A 109 -16.49 -29.34 28.91
C VAL A 109 -17.35 -28.27 29.55
N ASP A 110 -17.88 -27.36 28.74
CA ASP A 110 -18.87 -26.39 29.18
C ASP A 110 -20.14 -27.17 29.56
N THR A 111 -20.20 -27.64 30.80
CA THR A 111 -21.31 -28.44 31.30
C THR A 111 -22.42 -27.49 31.68
N VAL A 112 -23.42 -27.40 30.82
CA VAL A 112 -24.67 -26.70 31.15
C VAL A 112 -25.46 -27.57 32.11
N GLU A 113 -25.53 -27.19 33.38
CA GLU A 113 -26.41 -27.84 34.36
C GLU A 113 -27.85 -27.37 34.17
N ILE A 114 -28.74 -28.27 33.77
CA ILE A 114 -30.17 -27.99 33.65
C ILE A 114 -30.77 -27.88 35.05
N SER A 115 -31.43 -26.74 35.35
CA SER A 115 -32.13 -26.52 36.62
C SER A 115 -33.22 -27.57 36.86
N GLU A 116 -33.59 -27.81 38.13
CA GLU A 116 -34.61 -28.82 38.47
C GLU A 116 -35.93 -28.58 37.74
N ASP A 117 -36.37 -27.32 37.61
CA ASP A 117 -37.58 -26.94 36.89
C ASP A 117 -37.49 -27.25 35.37
N GLY A 118 -36.30 -27.07 34.78
CA GLY A 118 -36.05 -27.41 33.38
C GLY A 118 -36.08 -28.92 33.10
N LYS A 119 -35.74 -29.76 34.10
CA LYS A 119 -35.84 -31.22 33.99
C LYS A 119 -37.28 -31.72 34.01
N VAL A 120 -38.21 -30.99 34.65
CA VAL A 120 -39.64 -31.34 34.67
C VAL A 120 -40.26 -31.05 33.31
N LEU A 121 -39.96 -29.88 32.73
CA LEU A 121 -40.43 -29.50 31.39
C LEU A 121 -39.90 -30.43 30.28
N LEU A 122 -38.68 -30.94 30.41
CA LEU A 122 -38.10 -31.88 29.44
C LEU A 122 -38.73 -33.29 29.50
N LYS A 123 -39.27 -33.69 30.66
CA LYS A 123 -40.04 -34.94 30.81
C LYS A 123 -41.47 -34.79 30.30
N GLU A 124 -42.03 -33.60 30.39
CA GLU A 124 -43.36 -33.29 29.87
C GLU A 124 -43.37 -33.23 28.33
N SER A 125 -42.28 -32.77 27.71
CA SER A 125 -42.14 -32.72 26.25
C SER A 125 -41.72 -34.03 25.56
N THR A 126 -41.28 -35.05 26.33
CA THR A 126 -40.92 -36.38 25.78
C THR A 126 -42.04 -37.41 25.90
N ALA A 127 -43.16 -37.04 26.53
CA ALA A 127 -44.34 -37.90 26.64
C ALA A 127 -45.32 -37.75 25.45
N ASP A 128 -45.09 -36.80 24.55
CA ASP A 128 -45.97 -36.47 23.42
C ASP A 128 -45.19 -36.36 22.09
N ASP A 129 -44.39 -37.38 21.76
CA ASP A 129 -44.20 -37.78 20.35
C ASP A 129 -43.45 -39.11 20.29
N GLY A 130 -44.23 -40.18 20.42
CA GLY A 130 -43.86 -41.48 19.88
C GLY A 130 -44.59 -41.70 18.58
N ASP A 131 -44.01 -41.32 17.43
CA ASP A 131 -44.05 -42.11 16.20
C ASP A 131 -43.07 -41.56 15.14
N MET A 132 -42.66 -42.42 14.22
CA MET A 132 -41.81 -42.20 13.03
C MET A 132 -40.28 -42.10 13.15
N LYS A 133 -39.68 -43.30 13.23
CA LYS A 133 -38.85 -43.91 12.17
C LYS A 133 -37.65 -43.10 11.61
N ASP A 134 -36.49 -43.56 12.06
CA ASP A 134 -35.22 -43.64 11.33
C ASP A 134 -35.39 -43.95 9.82
N SER A 135 -34.87 -43.07 8.97
CA SER A 135 -34.24 -43.48 7.72
C SER A 135 -33.14 -42.50 7.38
N THR A 136 -31.92 -43.00 7.53
CA THR A 136 -30.69 -42.53 6.90
C THR A 136 -30.87 -42.46 5.38
N ASP A 137 -30.32 -41.41 4.75
CA ASP A 137 -29.63 -41.40 3.45
C ASP A 137 -29.34 -39.92 3.10
N SER A 138 -28.11 -39.45 3.26
CA SER A 138 -27.00 -39.53 2.30
C SER A 138 -27.22 -38.72 1.01
N ASP A 139 -26.37 -37.70 0.89
CA ASP A 139 -25.90 -36.96 -0.28
C ASP A 139 -26.86 -36.39 -1.34
N GLY A 140 -26.76 -35.06 -1.45
CA GLY A 140 -26.19 -34.48 -2.66
C GLY A 140 -27.15 -33.67 -3.52
N VAL A 141 -27.00 -32.33 -3.51
CA VAL A 141 -27.14 -31.54 -4.74
C VAL A 141 -26.48 -30.15 -4.61
N ASP A 142 -25.34 -30.04 -5.27
CA ASP A 142 -24.98 -29.02 -6.27
C ASP A 142 -25.20 -27.52 -6.03
N LEU A 143 -24.06 -26.83 -6.15
CA LEU A 143 -23.93 -25.45 -6.58
C LEU A 143 -24.62 -25.23 -7.94
N ASN A 144 -25.77 -24.55 -7.97
CA ASN A 144 -26.00 -23.39 -8.84
C ASN A 144 -27.44 -22.87 -8.80
N ASP A 145 -27.51 -21.55 -9.00
CA ASP A 145 -28.60 -20.78 -9.59
C ASP A 145 -29.63 -20.10 -8.67
N GLY A 146 -29.41 -18.80 -8.50
CA GLY A 146 -30.43 -17.77 -8.71
C GLY A 146 -31.64 -17.73 -7.79
N THR A 147 -31.55 -17.02 -6.66
CA THR A 147 -32.53 -15.96 -6.34
C THR A 147 -32.10 -15.08 -5.17
N SER A 148 -32.27 -13.78 -5.38
CA SER A 148 -31.82 -12.65 -4.59
C SER A 148 -32.46 -12.54 -3.20
N GLY A 149 -31.64 -12.62 -2.14
CA GLY A 149 -31.95 -12.09 -0.82
C GLY A 149 -31.25 -10.74 -0.62
N LYS A 150 -31.92 -9.62 -0.95
CA LYS A 150 -31.43 -8.26 -0.68
C LYS A 150 -31.33 -8.04 0.84
N PRO A 151 -30.20 -7.56 1.40
CA PRO A 151 -30.23 -6.90 2.69
C PRO A 151 -30.90 -5.52 2.53
N LYS A 152 -31.78 -5.15 3.46
CA LYS A 152 -32.46 -3.83 3.49
C LYS A 152 -31.43 -2.70 3.47
N ALA A 153 -31.50 -1.84 2.46
CA ALA A 153 -30.50 -0.84 2.12
C ALA A 153 -30.89 0.59 2.55
N ASP A 154 -31.53 0.75 3.71
CA ASP A 154 -32.06 2.05 4.17
C ASP A 154 -31.41 2.56 5.47
N LEU A 155 -30.23 2.07 5.85
CA LEU A 155 -29.45 2.63 6.96
C LEU A 155 -28.18 3.27 6.40
N GLU A 156 -28.17 4.59 6.36
CA GLU A 156 -26.98 5.37 6.02
C GLU A 156 -25.84 5.03 6.99
N PRO A 157 -24.60 4.84 6.50
CA PRO A 157 -23.46 4.52 7.36
C PRO A 157 -23.15 5.71 8.28
N VAL A 158 -23.31 5.52 9.59
CA VAL A 158 -22.98 6.50 10.61
C VAL A 158 -21.50 6.39 10.97
N PHE A 159 -20.76 7.49 10.84
CA PHE A 159 -19.35 7.57 11.21
C PHE A 159 -19.16 8.23 12.57
N TYR A 160 -18.33 7.64 13.43
CA TYR A 160 -18.02 8.15 14.77
C TYR A 160 -16.62 8.76 14.77
N SER A 161 -16.48 9.93 15.39
CA SER A 161 -15.17 10.53 15.65
C SER A 161 -14.48 9.83 16.84
N ASN A 162 -13.17 9.99 16.97
CA ASN A 162 -12.39 9.45 18.11
C ASN A 162 -12.85 10.02 19.48
N ALA A 163 -13.66 11.07 19.49
CA ALA A 163 -14.26 11.67 20.69
C ALA A 163 -15.69 11.15 20.99
N GLY A 164 -16.20 10.20 20.20
CA GLY A 164 -17.54 9.60 20.40
C GLY A 164 -18.69 10.48 19.95
N THR A 165 -18.43 11.55 19.19
CA THR A 165 -19.46 12.41 18.60
C THR A 165 -19.87 11.90 17.21
N VAL A 166 -21.17 11.94 16.92
CA VAL A 166 -21.75 11.63 15.61
C VAL A 166 -21.88 12.93 14.84
N GLU A 167 -21.18 13.06 13.72
CA GLU A 167 -21.40 14.16 12.78
C GLU A 167 -22.04 13.60 11.50
N PRO A 168 -23.12 14.23 10.99
CA PRO A 168 -23.71 13.84 9.72
C PRO A 168 -22.75 14.16 8.58
N SER A 169 -22.60 13.25 7.62
CA SER A 169 -21.76 13.46 6.44
C SER A 169 -22.33 14.59 5.58
N GLU A 170 -21.61 15.69 5.44
CA GLU A 170 -21.91 16.70 4.43
C GLU A 170 -21.62 16.11 3.04
N ASP A 171 -22.63 16.12 2.17
CA ASP A 171 -22.58 15.66 0.78
C ASP A 171 -21.41 16.31 0.00
N ALA A 172 -20.28 15.62 -0.07
CA ALA A 172 -19.23 15.91 -1.03
C ALA A 172 -19.62 15.32 -2.40
N GLY A 173 -20.58 15.96 -3.07
CA GLY A 173 -20.92 15.71 -4.45
C GLY A 173 -19.81 16.12 -5.42
N THR A 174 -18.69 15.40 -5.45
CA THR A 174 -17.63 15.58 -6.45
C THR A 174 -17.89 14.66 -7.63
N LYS A 175 -18.53 15.19 -8.68
CA LYS A 175 -18.69 14.49 -9.96
C LYS A 175 -17.33 14.38 -10.64
N VAL A 176 -16.69 13.22 -10.56
CA VAL A 176 -15.50 12.91 -11.36
C VAL A 176 -15.96 12.42 -12.73
N SER A 177 -15.84 13.27 -13.76
CA SER A 177 -16.06 12.89 -15.15
C SER A 177 -14.77 12.27 -15.72
N VAL A 178 -14.83 11.00 -16.12
CA VAL A 178 -13.80 10.33 -16.93
C VAL A 178 -14.25 10.40 -18.39
N SER A 179 -13.43 11.03 -19.23
CA SER A 179 -13.60 11.02 -20.69
C SER A 179 -12.92 9.77 -21.25
N VAL A 180 -13.65 8.99 -22.07
CA VAL A 180 -13.11 7.90 -22.91
C VAL A 180 -12.67 8.47 -24.25
#